data_AF-H2XWN1-F1
#
_entry.id   AF-H2XWN1-F1
#
_cell.length_a   1.000
_cell.length_b   1.000
_cell.length_c   1.000
_cell.angle_alpha   90.00
_cell.angle_beta   90.00
_cell.angle_gamma   90.00
#
_symmetry.space_group_name_H-M   'P 1'
#
loop_
_entity.id
_entity.type
_entity.pdbx_description
1 polymer ?
#
loop_
_entity_poly.entity_id
_entity_poly.type
_entity_poly.pdbx_seq_one_letter_code
_entity_poly.pdbx_strand_id
1 'polypeptide(L)'
;MDNSLLSNIQKLFSERVDVFGAVEFSKTSIMTGIVKIALKTLLECVRLKTFGKFGLQQLQVDCHYLQLYLWRFVADENVVHGLLDEVVSSCVHRCVEPVAMEPSVIDVICERG
;
A
#
# COMPACT_ATOMS: atom_id res chain seq x y z
N MET A 1 8.74 -13.60 20.61
CA MET A 1 7.57 -14.23 19.96
C MET A 1 7.51 -13.69 18.55
N ASP A 2 7.44 -14.57 17.55
CA ASP A 2 7.63 -14.22 16.15
C ASP A 2 6.54 -13.27 15.64
N ASN A 3 6.84 -11.98 15.59
CA ASN A 3 6.00 -10.96 14.96
C ASN A 3 5.65 -11.33 13.51
N SER A 4 6.53 -12.08 12.82
CA SER A 4 6.27 -12.58 11.47
C SER A 4 5.12 -13.59 11.44
N LEU A 5 5.05 -14.52 12.39
CA LEU A 5 3.94 -15.49 12.50
C LEU A 5 2.61 -14.79 12.77
N LEU A 6 2.60 -13.84 13.70
CA LEU A 6 1.40 -13.05 14.00
C LEU A 6 0.92 -12.23 12.79
N SER A 7 1.84 -11.59 12.06
CA SER A 7 1.49 -10.85 10.84
C SER A 7 0.93 -11.75 9.72
N ASN A 8 1.44 -12.98 9.59
CA ASN A 8 0.97 -13.93 8.60
C ASN A 8 -0.43 -14.48 8.94
N ILE A 9 -0.70 -14.70 10.23
CA ILE A 9 -2.03 -15.09 10.71
C ILE A 9 -3.04 -13.96 10.48
N GLN A 10 -2.68 -12.70 10.74
CA GLN A 10 -3.57 -11.57 10.46
C GLN A 10 -3.89 -11.43 8.96
N LYS A 11 -2.91 -11.67 8.07
CA LYS A 11 -3.14 -11.68 6.62
C LYS A 11 -4.11 -12.77 6.17
N LEU A 12 -4.13 -13.94 6.82
CA LEU A 12 -5.08 -15.02 6.52
C LEU A 12 -6.54 -14.63 6.77
N PHE A 13 -6.78 -13.70 7.70
CA PHE A 13 -8.11 -13.18 8.03
C PHE A 13 -8.40 -11.82 7.39
N SER A 14 -7.44 -11.25 6.64
CA SER A 14 -7.66 -10.01 5.92
C SER A 14 -8.65 -10.25 4.80
N GLU A 15 -9.69 -9.42 4.76
CA GLU A 15 -10.71 -9.52 3.72
C GLU A 15 -10.08 -9.30 2.34
N ARG A 16 -10.40 -10.18 1.40
CA ARG A 16 -9.91 -10.05 0.03
C ARG A 16 -10.60 -8.85 -0.61
N VAL A 17 -9.83 -7.81 -0.92
CA VAL A 17 -10.37 -6.62 -1.58
C VAL A 17 -10.94 -7.00 -2.94
N ASP A 18 -12.25 -6.85 -3.10
CA ASP A 18 -12.90 -6.97 -4.40
C ASP A 18 -12.70 -5.68 -5.22
N VAL A 19 -11.96 -5.84 -6.31
CA VAL A 19 -11.51 -4.76 -7.20
C VAL A 19 -12.52 -4.51 -8.32
N PHE A 20 -13.23 -5.56 -8.74
CA PHE A 20 -14.14 -5.53 -9.89
C PHE A 20 -15.61 -5.68 -9.48
N GLY A 21 -15.91 -5.37 -8.21
CA GLY A 21 -17.26 -5.30 -7.69
C GLY A 21 -18.11 -4.20 -8.34
N ALA A 22 -19.40 -4.19 -8.04
CA ALA A 22 -20.33 -3.22 -8.58
C ALA A 22 -19.93 -1.78 -8.21
N VAL A 23 -20.00 -0.87 -9.18
CA VAL A 23 -19.76 0.57 -9.00
C VAL A 23 -21.09 1.30 -9.11
N GLU A 24 -21.46 2.03 -8.07
CA GLU A 24 -22.65 2.88 -8.09
C GLU A 24 -22.37 4.18 -8.85
N PHE A 25 -23.42 4.79 -9.40
CA PHE A 25 -23.31 6.08 -10.08
C PHE A 25 -23.22 7.25 -9.08
N SER A 26 -22.16 7.24 -8.27
CA SER A 26 -21.80 8.27 -7.31
C SER A 26 -20.32 8.59 -7.41
N LYS A 27 -19.94 9.85 -7.18
CA LYS A 27 -18.54 10.27 -7.22
C LYS A 27 -17.67 9.40 -6.31
N THR A 28 -18.11 9.13 -5.08
CA THR A 28 -17.36 8.33 -4.11
C THR A 28 -17.19 6.89 -4.58
N SER A 29 -18.24 6.23 -5.09
CA SER A 29 -18.12 4.85 -5.57
C SER A 29 -17.19 4.74 -6.78
N ILE A 30 -17.29 5.66 -7.73
CA ILE A 30 -16.43 5.69 -8.92
C ILE A 30 -14.97 5.93 -8.52
N MET A 31 -14.72 6.94 -7.67
CA MET A 31 -13.36 7.22 -7.19
C MET A 31 -12.79 6.05 -6.38
N THR A 32 -13.60 5.39 -5.56
CA THR A 32 -13.20 4.20 -4.81
C THR A 32 -12.75 3.07 -5.75
N GLY A 33 -13.50 2.80 -6.83
CA GLY A 33 -13.13 1.81 -7.83
C GLY A 33 -11.81 2.15 -8.53
N ILE A 34 -11.63 3.41 -8.94
CA ILE A 34 -10.39 3.87 -9.59
C ILE A 34 -9.18 3.70 -8.66
N VAL A 35 -9.31 4.11 -7.39
CA VAL A 35 -8.22 3.98 -6.40
C VAL A 35 -7.87 2.51 -6.17
N LYS A 36 -8.86 1.62 -6.00
CA LYS A 36 -8.60 0.17 -5.84
C LYS A 36 -7.82 -0.39 -7.04
N ILE A 37 -8.27 -0.09 -8.26
CA ILE A 37 -7.62 -0.56 -9.49
C ILE A 37 -6.18 -0.04 -9.54
N ALA A 38 -5.97 1.27 -9.34
CA ALA A 38 -4.65 1.88 -9.39
C ALA A 38 -3.66 1.27 -8.37
N LEU A 39 -4.09 1.07 -7.12
CA LEU A 39 -3.26 0.49 -6.07
C LEU A 39 -2.94 -1.00 -6.33
N LYS A 40 -3.90 -1.77 -6.87
CA LYS A 40 -3.63 -3.16 -7.28
C LYS A 40 -2.71 -3.23 -8.49
N THR A 41 -2.85 -2.32 -9.45
CA THR A 41 -1.90 -2.22 -10.57
C THR A 41 -0.50 -1.87 -10.07
N LEU A 42 -0.36 -0.91 -9.13
CA LEU A 42 0.92 -0.60 -8.50
C LEU A 42 1.54 -1.82 -7.81
N LEU A 43 0.77 -2.59 -7.06
CA LEU A 43 1.20 -3.84 -6.45
C LEU A 43 1.78 -4.81 -7.48
N GLU A 44 1.10 -5.00 -8.62
CA GLU A 44 1.61 -5.88 -9.67
C GLU A 44 2.85 -5.32 -10.36
N CYS A 45 2.93 -4.01 -10.57
CA CYS A 45 4.15 -3.38 -11.05
C CYS A 45 5.34 -3.64 -10.10
N VAL A 46 5.13 -3.59 -8.78
CA VAL A 46 6.16 -3.91 -7.79
C VAL A 46 6.56 -5.39 -7.85
N ARG A 47 5.61 -6.32 -7.99
CA ARG A 47 5.93 -7.77 -8.11
C ARG A 47 6.81 -8.10 -9.31
N LEU A 48 6.69 -7.33 -10.39
CA LEU A 48 7.47 -7.52 -11.63
C LEU A 48 8.87 -6.88 -11.62
N LYS A 49 9.24 -6.17 -10.54
CA LYS A 49 10.53 -5.48 -10.43
C LYS A 49 11.42 -6.12 -9.37
N THR A 50 12.70 -5.77 -9.41
CA THR A 50 13.69 -6.09 -8.36
C THR A 50 14.16 -4.76 -7.79
N PHE A 51 14.22 -4.66 -6.47
CA PHE A 51 14.57 -3.42 -5.77
C PHE A 51 15.91 -3.56 -5.04
N GLY A 52 16.60 -2.44 -4.88
CA GLY A 52 17.65 -2.28 -3.88
C GLY A 52 17.14 -1.44 -2.71
N LYS A 53 17.96 -1.28 -1.66
CA LYS A 53 17.64 -0.52 -0.45
C LYS A 53 16.92 0.80 -0.70
N PHE A 54 17.50 1.68 -1.53
CA PHE A 54 16.91 3.00 -1.78
C PHE A 54 15.61 2.96 -2.60
N GLY A 55 15.42 1.92 -3.41
CA GLY A 55 14.15 1.69 -4.11
C GLY A 55 13.02 1.29 -3.15
N LEU A 56 13.32 0.45 -2.16
CA LEU A 56 12.37 0.12 -1.09
C LEU A 56 12.04 1.36 -0.27
N GLN A 57 13.05 2.12 0.16
CA GLN A 57 12.87 3.32 0.98
C GLN A 57 12.06 4.41 0.26
N GLN A 58 12.32 4.64 -1.03
CA GLN A 58 11.52 5.57 -1.82
C GLN A 58 10.06 5.10 -1.92
N LEU A 59 9.82 3.81 -2.17
CA LEU A 59 8.46 3.28 -2.23
C LEU A 59 7.73 3.39 -0.88
N GLN A 60 8.43 3.28 0.25
CA GLN A 60 7.83 3.52 1.57
C GLN A 60 7.35 4.97 1.72
N VAL A 61 8.15 5.95 1.27
CA VAL A 61 7.75 7.37 1.24
C VAL A 61 6.56 7.58 0.31
N ASP A 62 6.60 7.03 -0.90
CA ASP A 62 5.52 7.17 -1.88
C ASP A 62 4.21 6.58 -1.35
N CYS A 63 4.27 5.38 -0.74
CA CYS A 63 3.08 4.75 -0.15
C CYS A 63 2.52 5.55 1.02
N HIS A 64 3.37 6.06 1.92
CA HIS A 64 2.93 6.89 3.03
C HIS A 64 2.29 8.19 2.55
N TYR A 65 2.90 8.86 1.56
CA TYR A 65 2.31 10.04 0.94
C TYR A 65 0.92 9.73 0.36
N LEU A 66 0.77 8.61 -0.37
CA LEU A 66 -0.54 8.20 -0.89
C LEU A 66 -1.56 7.93 0.23
N GLN A 67 -1.17 7.34 1.35
CA GLN A 67 -2.05 7.13 2.52
C GLN A 67 -2.63 8.45 3.04
N LEU A 68 -1.82 9.52 3.14
CA LEU A 68 -2.25 10.83 3.66
C LEU A 68 -3.37 11.49 2.85
N TYR A 69 -3.46 11.20 1.54
CA TYR A 69 -4.37 11.90 0.63
C TYR A 69 -5.48 11.03 0.03
N LEU A 70 -5.24 9.72 -0.19
CA LEU A 70 -6.20 8.86 -0.91
C LEU A 70 -7.46 8.53 -0.11
N TRP A 71 -7.39 8.55 1.23
CA TRP A 71 -8.53 8.23 2.09
C TRP A 71 -9.76 9.13 1.81
N ARG A 72 -9.53 10.38 1.40
CA ARG A 72 -10.59 11.37 1.06
C ARG A 72 -11.42 10.99 -0.16
N PHE A 73 -10.95 10.04 -0.97
CA PHE A 73 -11.57 9.64 -2.24
C PHE A 73 -12.24 8.27 -2.19
N VAL A 74 -12.07 7.53 -1.08
CA VAL A 74 -12.59 6.17 -0.92
C VAL A 74 -13.70 6.12 0.12
N ALA A 75 -14.60 5.14 0.00
CA ALA A 75 -15.65 4.91 1.00
C ALA A 75 -15.11 4.30 2.30
N ASP A 76 -14.05 3.49 2.22
CA ASP A 76 -13.39 2.84 3.35
C ASP A 76 -11.87 3.07 3.27
N GLU A 77 -11.33 3.79 4.24
CA GLU A 77 -9.91 4.11 4.33
C GLU A 77 -9.04 2.88 4.62
N ASN A 78 -9.59 1.84 5.23
CA ASN A 78 -8.84 0.61 5.54
C ASN A 78 -8.41 -0.11 4.25
N VAL A 79 -9.20 0.03 3.17
CA VAL A 79 -8.84 -0.50 1.86
C VAL A 79 -7.55 0.15 1.34
N VAL A 80 -7.38 1.47 1.53
CA VAL A 80 -6.18 2.19 1.10
C VAL A 80 -4.97 1.74 1.94
N HIS A 81 -5.13 1.67 3.26
CA HIS A 81 -4.06 1.22 4.16
C HIS A 81 -3.62 -0.20 3.83
N GLY A 82 -4.56 -1.16 3.75
CA GLY A 82 -4.24 -2.55 3.47
C GLY A 82 -3.58 -2.77 2.11
N LEU A 83 -4.05 -2.09 1.06
CA LEU A 83 -3.43 -2.21 -0.28
C LEU A 83 -2.02 -1.61 -0.33
N LEU A 84 -1.78 -0.48 0.34
CA LEU A 84 -0.46 0.14 0.38
C LEU A 84 0.52 -0.67 1.26
N ASP A 85 0.04 -1.28 2.33
CA ASP A 85 0.83 -2.23 3.13
C ASP A 85 1.20 -3.48 2.32
N GLU A 86 0.27 -4.00 1.49
CA GLU A 86 0.57 -5.07 0.54
C GLU A 86 1.66 -4.66 -0.47
N VAL A 87 1.60 -3.42 -0.98
CA VAL A 87 2.61 -2.88 -1.91
C VAL A 87 4.00 -2.85 -1.27
N VAL A 88 4.12 -2.27 -0.07
CA VAL A 88 5.40 -2.20 0.66
C VAL A 88 5.89 -3.60 1.03
N SER A 89 5.02 -4.47 1.55
CA SER A 89 5.34 -5.86 1.86
C SER A 89 5.86 -6.60 0.63
N SER A 90 5.23 -6.40 -0.53
CA SER A 90 5.67 -6.99 -1.79
C SER A 90 7.05 -6.45 -2.20
N CYS A 91 7.32 -5.15 -2.04
CA CYS A 91 8.63 -4.59 -2.34
C CYS A 91 9.73 -5.15 -1.45
N VAL A 92 9.47 -5.33 -0.15
CA VAL A 92 10.40 -5.99 0.79
C VAL A 92 10.77 -7.39 0.27
N HIS A 93 9.81 -8.18 -0.18
CA HIS A 93 10.06 -9.50 -0.76
C HIS A 93 10.83 -9.46 -2.10
N ARG A 94 10.76 -8.35 -2.82
CA ARG A 94 11.44 -8.15 -4.11
C ARG A 94 12.77 -7.38 -3.98
N CYS A 95 13.17 -7.03 -2.77
CA CYS A 95 14.37 -6.24 -2.50
C CYS A 95 15.56 -7.15 -2.17
N VAL A 96 16.71 -6.91 -2.82
CA VAL A 96 17.94 -7.68 -2.57
C VAL A 96 18.51 -7.41 -1.19
N GLU A 97 18.38 -6.16 -0.72
CA GLU A 97 18.84 -5.71 0.60
C GLU A 97 17.71 -4.91 1.28
N PRO A 98 16.73 -5.60 1.92
CA PRO A 98 15.56 -4.96 2.47
C PRO A 98 15.91 -4.24 3.78
N VAL A 99 16.31 -2.97 3.68
CA VAL A 99 16.50 -2.07 4.84
C VAL A 99 15.43 -0.99 4.80
N ALA A 100 14.45 -1.11 5.70
CA ALA A 100 13.39 -0.13 5.85
C ALA A 100 13.94 1.26 6.24
N MET A 101 13.32 2.32 5.76
CA MET A 101 13.49 3.68 6.27
C MET A 101 12.82 3.80 7.63
N GLU A 102 13.39 4.59 8.54
CA GLU A 102 12.74 4.89 9.82
C GLU A 102 11.44 5.65 9.59
N PRO A 103 10.34 5.30 10.30
CA PRO A 103 9.05 5.97 10.14
C PRO A 103 9.11 7.48 10.33
N SER A 104 9.86 7.95 11.33
CA SER A 104 10.03 9.39 11.61
C SER A 104 10.65 10.16 10.44
N VAL A 105 11.53 9.52 9.65
CA VAL A 105 12.12 10.13 8.45
C VAL A 105 11.10 10.21 7.33
N ILE A 106 10.25 9.18 7.19
CA ILE A 106 9.16 9.17 6.22
C ILE A 106 8.17 10.30 6.53
N ASP A 107 7.74 10.42 7.79
CA ASP A 107 6.81 11.45 8.24
C ASP A 107 7.35 12.85 7.90
N VAL A 108 8.61 13.13 8.25
CA VAL A 108 9.26 14.43 7.96
C VAL A 108 9.36 14.72 6.46
N ILE A 109 9.57 13.71 5.62
CA ILE A 109 9.60 13.90 4.16
C ILE A 109 8.20 14.24 3.64
N CYS A 110 7.18 13.50 4.07
CA CYS A 110 5.81 13.67 3.60
C CYS A 110 5.14 14.95 4.13
N GLU A 111 5.52 15.45 5.31
CA GLU A 111 5.04 16.73 5.87
C GLU A 111 5.57 17.97 5.14
N ARG A 112 6.69 17.85 4.43
CA ARG A 112 7.35 18.95 3.71
C ARG A 112 6.98 19.05 2.22
N GLY A 113 6.21 18.09 1.72
CA GLY A 113 5.79 17.97 0.32
C GLY A 113 4.59 18.83 -0.05
#